data_AF-A0A7S2VIJ1-F1
#
_entry.id   AF-A0A7S2VIJ1-F1
#
_cell.length_a   1.000
_cell.length_b   1.000
_cell.length_c   1.000
_cell.angle_alpha   90.00
_cell.angle_beta   90.00
_cell.angle_gamma   90.00
#
_symmetry.space_group_name_H-M   'P 1'
#
loop_
_entity.id
_entity.type
_entity.pdbx_description
1 polymer ?
#
loop_
_entity_poly.entity_id
_entity_poly.type
_entity_poly.pdbx_seq_one_letter_code
_entity_poly.pdbx_strand_id
1 'polypeptide(L)'
;ACPARPWRLRGRRRPLVGLAPASVPGARGAAGPVVRMAAGKEEFVRIDRVLFLGTGSAVPVPGQRNMSSCAVMLTSGAAILIDCGEGTQHHLRVSTILRAAKLEAILLTHLHGDHCYGLFGLLQSAAMEGRKDPVLLVGPEGLREMVDTVFRL
;
A
#
# COMPACT_ATOMS: atom_id res chain seq x y z
N ALA A 1 13.91 18.86 15.33
CA ALA A 1 13.89 17.78 16.34
C ALA A 1 12.56 17.86 17.09
N CYS A 2 11.60 17.00 16.75
CA CYS A 2 10.26 17.00 17.36
C CYS A 2 10.23 15.98 18.51
N PRO A 3 9.79 16.33 19.74
CA PRO A 3 9.93 15.45 20.89
C PRO A 3 8.82 14.39 20.88
N ALA A 4 9.21 13.12 20.77
CA ALA A 4 8.31 11.99 20.99
C ALA A 4 7.98 11.89 22.49
N ARG A 5 6.73 12.17 22.88
CA ARG A 5 6.23 11.85 24.22
C ARG A 5 5.71 10.41 24.25
N PRO A 6 6.01 9.61 25.29
CA PRO A 6 5.52 8.24 25.39
C PRO A 6 4.09 8.25 25.93
N TRP A 7 3.12 7.92 25.09
CA TRP A 7 1.76 7.60 25.55
C TRP A 7 1.68 6.11 25.88
N ARG A 8 1.45 5.78 27.16
CA ARG A 8 1.17 4.41 27.61
C ARG A 8 -0.33 4.17 27.60
N LEU A 9 -0.81 3.42 26.61
CA LEU A 9 -2.06 2.68 26.74
C LEU A 9 -1.75 1.29 27.31
N ARG A 10 -2.15 1.06 28.57
CA ARG A 10 -2.27 -0.29 29.13
C ARG A 10 -3.43 -0.97 28.40
N GLY A 11 -3.13 -2.01 27.62
CA GLY A 11 -4.17 -2.88 27.06
C GLY A 11 -3.84 -3.44 25.68
N ARG A 12 -3.09 -4.55 25.67
CA ARG A 12 -3.00 -5.60 24.63
C ARG A 12 -3.06 -5.20 23.13
N ARG A 13 -1.86 -5.24 22.51
CA ARG A 13 -1.46 -5.72 21.16
C ARG A 13 -2.27 -5.34 19.89
N ARG A 14 -1.60 -4.53 19.03
CA ARG A 14 -1.46 -4.49 17.54
C ARG A 14 -2.72 -4.47 16.61
N PRO A 15 -2.69 -3.65 15.52
CA PRO A 15 -3.52 -3.97 14.33
C PRO A 15 -2.91 -3.66 12.94
N LEU A 16 -3.01 -4.57 11.93
CA LEU A 16 -3.03 -4.31 10.46
C LEU A 16 -3.93 -5.28 9.62
N VAL A 17 -4.34 -4.85 8.41
CA VAL A 17 -5.67 -4.90 7.74
C VAL A 17 -5.76 -5.62 6.35
N GLY A 18 -6.75 -6.47 6.04
CA GLY A 18 -7.14 -6.95 4.67
C GLY A 18 -8.39 -7.87 4.62
N LEU A 19 -9.17 -7.94 3.53
CA LEU A 19 -10.58 -8.42 3.52
C LEU A 19 -10.97 -9.31 2.32
N ALA A 20 -11.77 -10.36 2.56
CA ALA A 20 -12.59 -11.09 1.59
C ALA A 20 -13.91 -11.57 2.27
N PRO A 21 -15.03 -11.78 1.53
CA PRO A 21 -16.39 -11.76 2.09
C PRO A 21 -16.88 -13.14 2.57
N ALA A 22 -17.71 -13.13 3.62
CA ALA A 22 -18.59 -14.25 3.98
C ALA A 22 -20.04 -13.81 3.74
N SER A 23 -20.81 -14.65 3.06
CA SER A 23 -22.22 -14.43 2.73
C SER A 23 -23.10 -14.47 3.99
N VAL A 24 -23.82 -13.38 4.25
CA VAL A 24 -24.95 -13.35 5.19
C VAL A 24 -26.16 -12.78 4.45
N PRO A 25 -27.32 -13.46 4.41
CA PRO A 25 -28.52 -12.93 3.78
C PRO A 25 -29.17 -11.89 4.68
N GLY A 26 -29.49 -10.72 4.12
CA GLY A 26 -30.41 -9.76 4.75
C GLY A 26 -29.75 -8.62 5.53
N ALA A 27 -29.01 -7.74 4.85
CA ALA A 27 -28.84 -6.35 5.27
C ALA A 27 -28.53 -5.49 4.04
N ARG A 28 -29.47 -4.65 3.61
CA ARG A 28 -29.24 -3.65 2.56
C ARG A 28 -28.56 -2.44 3.21
N GLY A 29 -27.25 -2.36 3.05
CA GLY A 29 -26.42 -1.21 3.39
C GLY A 29 -25.07 -1.39 2.70
N ALA A 30 -24.66 -0.42 1.89
CA ALA A 30 -23.49 -0.52 1.02
C ALA A 30 -22.24 -0.92 1.82
N ALA A 31 -21.70 -2.10 1.50
CA ALA A 31 -20.51 -2.65 2.13
C ALA A 31 -19.26 -1.95 1.58
N GLY A 32 -18.75 -0.96 2.31
CA GLY A 32 -17.40 -0.46 2.12
C GLY A 32 -16.36 -1.55 2.44
N PRO A 33 -15.10 -1.41 1.98
CA PRO A 33 -14.06 -2.39 2.21
C PRO A 33 -13.75 -2.50 3.71
N VAL A 34 -14.31 -3.53 4.35
CA VAL A 34 -13.94 -4.01 5.69
C VAL A 34 -12.44 -4.37 5.69
N VAL A 35 -11.92 -4.68 6.86
CA VAL A 35 -10.49 -4.77 7.10
C VAL A 35 -10.30 -5.88 8.14
N ARG A 36 -9.64 -7.01 7.80
CA ARG A 36 -9.37 -8.10 8.74
C ARG A 36 -7.90 -8.21 9.14
N MET A 37 -7.67 -8.75 10.32
CA MET A 37 -6.35 -8.87 10.95
C MET A 37 -6.02 -10.36 11.09
N ALA A 38 -4.95 -10.83 10.46
CA ALA A 38 -4.50 -12.21 10.61
C ALA A 38 -3.37 -12.29 11.65
N ALA A 39 -3.49 -13.22 12.60
CA ALA A 39 -2.43 -13.56 13.55
C ALA A 39 -1.43 -14.52 12.86
N GLY A 40 -0.26 -14.03 12.49
CA GLY A 40 0.79 -14.81 11.82
C GLY A 40 1.86 -15.35 12.77
N LYS A 41 2.45 -16.49 12.42
CA LYS A 41 3.71 -17.00 13.00
C LYS A 41 4.87 -16.10 12.53
N GLU A 42 5.91 -15.93 13.35
CA GLU A 42 7.11 -15.21 12.91
C GLU A 42 7.93 -16.14 12.00
N GLU A 43 7.95 -15.80 10.71
CA GLU A 43 8.64 -16.54 9.66
C GLU A 43 9.65 -15.61 8.97
N PHE A 44 10.85 -16.11 8.73
CA PHE A 44 11.87 -15.36 8.02
C PHE A 44 11.58 -15.36 6.52
N VAL A 45 11.29 -14.18 5.98
CA VAL A 45 11.08 -13.98 4.54
C VAL A 45 12.41 -13.62 3.88
N ARG A 46 12.71 -14.23 2.73
CA ARG A 46 13.90 -13.92 1.93
C ARG A 46 13.59 -12.85 0.88
N ILE A 47 14.44 -11.83 0.85
CA ILE A 47 14.42 -10.78 -0.17
C ILE A 47 15.22 -11.29 -1.38
N ASP A 48 14.62 -11.21 -2.56
CA ASP A 48 15.26 -11.51 -3.85
C ASP A 48 15.93 -10.24 -4.42
N ARG A 49 15.15 -9.15 -4.51
CA ARG A 49 15.57 -7.92 -5.17
C ARG A 49 14.91 -6.70 -4.56
N VAL A 50 15.58 -5.56 -4.69
CA VAL A 50 15.00 -4.23 -4.47
C VAL A 50 14.94 -3.47 -5.81
N LEU A 51 13.78 -2.94 -6.16
CA LEU A 51 13.54 -2.18 -7.38
C LEU A 51 13.13 -0.75 -7.03
N PHE A 52 13.96 0.23 -7.38
CA PHE A 52 13.63 1.64 -7.23
C PHE A 52 12.77 2.10 -8.41
N LEU A 53 11.53 2.49 -8.14
CA LEU A 53 10.58 3.02 -9.13
C LEU A 53 10.63 4.55 -9.18
N GLY A 54 11.09 5.19 -8.11
CA GLY A 54 11.42 6.61 -8.08
C GLY A 54 12.28 6.96 -6.87
N THR A 55 13.11 8.00 -7.06
CA THR A 55 14.17 8.41 -6.13
C THR A 55 14.28 9.94 -5.99
N GLY A 56 13.26 10.65 -6.46
CA GLY A 56 13.07 12.08 -6.31
C GLY A 56 12.36 12.43 -5.01
N SER A 57 12.40 13.72 -4.65
CA SER A 57 11.82 14.27 -3.43
C SER A 57 10.98 15.50 -3.80
N ALA A 58 9.78 15.61 -3.23
CA ALA A 58 8.79 16.67 -3.41
C ALA A 58 8.22 16.87 -4.83
N VAL A 59 9.07 16.98 -5.86
CA VAL A 59 8.70 17.29 -7.25
C VAL A 59 9.45 16.33 -8.18
N PRO A 60 8.81 15.75 -9.22
CA PRO A 60 9.51 14.85 -10.11
C PRO A 60 10.40 15.66 -11.05
N VAL A 61 11.56 15.12 -11.40
CA VAL A 61 12.44 15.68 -12.41
C VAL A 61 12.17 14.94 -13.73
N PRO A 62 11.51 15.59 -14.71
CA PRO A 62 11.12 14.93 -15.96
C PRO A 62 12.31 14.25 -16.64
N GLY A 63 12.13 13.00 -17.05
CA GLY A 63 13.17 12.21 -17.73
C GLY A 63 14.32 11.72 -16.82
N GLN A 64 14.32 12.03 -15.53
CA GLN A 64 15.40 11.63 -14.62
C GLN A 64 14.89 10.86 -13.39
N ARG A 65 14.13 11.52 -12.52
CA ARG A 65 13.74 10.98 -11.21
C ARG A 65 12.27 11.23 -10.94
N ASN A 66 11.51 10.15 -10.81
CA ASN A 66 10.15 10.23 -10.30
C ASN A 66 10.14 10.31 -8.76
N MET A 67 8.98 10.65 -8.20
CA MET A 67 8.69 10.68 -6.75
C MET A 67 9.04 9.38 -6.03
N SER A 68 9.17 9.42 -4.70
CA SER A 68 9.58 8.27 -3.90
C SER A 68 8.70 7.04 -4.11
N SER A 69 9.30 5.94 -4.58
CA SER A 69 8.69 4.62 -4.56
C SER A 69 9.73 3.52 -4.77
N CYS A 70 9.66 2.48 -3.94
CA CYS A 70 10.60 1.37 -3.96
C CYS A 70 9.85 0.06 -3.73
N ALA A 71 10.10 -0.96 -4.55
CA ALA A 71 9.53 -2.29 -4.39
C ALA A 71 10.57 -3.29 -3.87
N VAL A 72 10.21 -4.01 -2.81
CA VAL A 72 10.97 -5.14 -2.27
C VAL A 72 10.32 -6.42 -2.78
N MET A 73 11.04 -7.16 -3.60
CA MET A 73 10.60 -8.42 -4.18
C MET A 73 11.10 -9.57 -3.31
N LEU A 74 10.19 -10.49 -3.01
CA LEU A 74 10.46 -11.65 -2.17
C LEU A 74 10.72 -12.86 -3.05
N THR A 75 11.49 -13.82 -2.54
CA THR A 75 11.75 -15.07 -3.27
C THR A 75 10.48 -15.91 -3.51
N SER A 76 9.40 -15.63 -2.78
CA SER A 76 8.08 -16.22 -3.03
C SER A 76 7.39 -15.70 -4.31
N GLY A 77 7.92 -14.63 -4.91
CA GLY A 77 7.31 -13.93 -6.05
C GLY A 77 6.31 -12.83 -5.63
N ALA A 78 6.07 -12.68 -4.33
CA ALA A 78 5.33 -11.55 -3.77
C ALA A 78 6.19 -10.27 -3.77
N ALA A 79 5.54 -9.11 -3.78
CA ALA A 79 6.23 -7.83 -3.68
C ALA A 79 5.55 -6.89 -2.67
N ILE A 80 6.38 -6.13 -1.98
CA ILE A 80 5.96 -5.08 -1.05
C ILE A 80 6.42 -3.74 -1.63
N LEU A 81 5.50 -2.78 -1.74
CA LEU A 81 5.83 -1.43 -2.16
C LEU A 81 6.06 -0.55 -0.92
N ILE A 82 7.14 0.23 -0.91
CA ILE A 82 7.44 1.24 0.09
C ILE A 82 7.33 2.60 -0.59
N ASP A 83 6.40 3.40 -0.11
CA ASP A 83 5.90 4.63 -0.71
C ASP A 83 5.36 4.47 -2.14
N CYS A 84 4.40 5.32 -2.47
CA CYS A 84 3.72 5.35 -3.74
C CYS A 84 3.52 6.79 -4.19
N GLY A 85 4.63 7.47 -4.49
CA GLY A 85 4.60 8.79 -5.11
C GLY A 85 3.86 8.79 -6.46
N GLU A 86 3.46 9.97 -6.91
CA GLU A 86 2.72 10.15 -8.16
C GLU A 86 3.43 9.46 -9.34
N GLY A 87 2.65 8.85 -10.24
CA GLY A 87 3.18 8.18 -11.44
C GLY A 87 3.88 6.85 -11.21
N THR A 88 3.91 6.31 -9.99
CA THR A 88 4.46 4.96 -9.69
C THR A 88 3.83 3.88 -10.57
N GLN A 89 2.51 3.97 -10.83
CA GLN A 89 1.80 3.05 -11.74
C GLN A 89 2.37 3.02 -13.16
N HIS A 90 2.88 4.14 -13.69
CA HIS A 90 3.47 4.18 -15.02
C HIS A 90 4.80 3.42 -15.05
N HIS A 91 5.62 3.58 -14.01
CA HIS A 91 6.88 2.84 -13.86
C HIS A 91 6.63 1.32 -13.73
N LEU A 92 5.61 0.91 -12.97
CA LEU A 92 5.21 -0.49 -12.90
C LEU A 92 4.68 -1.03 -14.23
N ARG A 93 3.96 -0.20 -14.99
CA ARG A 93 3.39 -0.61 -16.28
C ARG A 93 4.46 -0.86 -17.35
N VAL A 94 5.50 -0.03 -17.39
CA VAL A 94 6.63 -0.20 -18.34
C VAL A 94 7.67 -1.21 -17.83
N SER A 95 7.63 -1.56 -16.55
CA SER A 95 8.52 -2.55 -15.96
C SER A 95 8.25 -3.95 -16.51
N THR A 96 9.33 -4.63 -16.91
CA THR A 96 9.34 -6.06 -17.23
C THR A 96 9.57 -6.94 -16.00
N ILE A 97 9.93 -6.33 -14.85
CA ILE A 97 10.36 -7.03 -13.64
C ILE A 97 9.19 -7.24 -12.67
N LEU A 98 8.36 -6.21 -12.47
CA LEU A 98 7.29 -6.21 -11.47
C LEU A 98 6.00 -5.63 -12.07
N ARG A 99 4.88 -6.32 -11.85
CA ARG A 99 3.54 -5.85 -12.18
C ARG A 99 2.77 -5.51 -10.93
N ALA A 100 1.85 -4.54 -11.02
CA ALA A 100 1.01 -4.12 -9.90
C ALA A 100 0.21 -5.29 -9.30
N ALA A 101 -0.21 -6.23 -10.13
CA ALA A 101 -0.91 -7.44 -9.70
C ALA A 101 -0.12 -8.34 -8.73
N LYS A 102 1.21 -8.20 -8.61
CA LYS A 102 2.05 -8.98 -7.68
C LYS A 102 2.28 -8.28 -6.33
N LEU A 103 1.79 -7.06 -6.16
CA LEU A 103 1.92 -6.32 -4.91
C LEU A 103 1.02 -6.94 -3.83
N GLU A 104 1.58 -7.37 -2.71
CA GLU A 104 0.77 -7.89 -1.59
C GLU A 104 0.52 -6.81 -0.54
N ALA A 105 1.48 -5.90 -0.37
CA ALA A 105 1.36 -4.79 0.56
C ALA A 105 1.95 -3.49 -0.01
N ILE A 106 1.40 -2.38 0.45
CA ILE A 106 1.92 -1.03 0.23
C ILE A 106 2.11 -0.39 1.60
N LEU A 107 3.34 0.00 1.91
CA LEU A 107 3.77 0.64 3.15
C LEU A 107 4.06 2.11 2.87
N LEU A 108 3.30 3.02 3.47
CA LEU A 108 3.52 4.45 3.37
C LEU A 108 4.25 4.95 4.60
N THR A 109 5.38 5.61 4.38
CA THR A 109 6.18 6.18 5.46
C THR A 109 5.47 7.36 6.12
N HIS A 110 4.83 8.22 5.33
CA HIS A 110 4.03 9.37 5.77
C HIS A 110 3.05 9.81 4.66
N LEU A 111 2.22 10.83 4.91
CA LEU A 111 1.15 11.28 4.00
C LEU A 111 1.48 12.59 3.27
N HIS A 112 2.73 12.77 2.82
CA HIS A 112 3.04 13.81 1.84
C HIS A 112 2.79 13.32 0.42
N GLY A 113 2.45 14.24 -0.49
CA GLY A 113 1.98 13.89 -1.83
C GLY A 113 2.99 13.11 -2.66
N ASP A 114 4.28 13.40 -2.51
CA ASP A 114 5.38 12.71 -3.17
C ASP A 114 5.62 11.28 -2.63
N HIS A 115 4.90 10.87 -1.59
CA HIS A 115 4.95 9.51 -1.04
C HIS A 115 3.61 8.76 -1.13
N CYS A 116 2.46 9.43 -1.34
CA CYS A 116 1.16 8.75 -1.31
C CYS A 116 0.20 9.05 -2.47
N TYR A 117 0.39 10.10 -3.28
CA TYR A 117 -0.62 10.46 -4.29
C TYR A 117 -0.73 9.48 -5.45
N GLY A 118 0.31 8.68 -5.71
CA GLY A 118 0.24 7.61 -6.71
C GLY A 118 -0.62 6.42 -6.28
N LEU A 119 -0.96 6.30 -4.99
CA LEU A 119 -1.66 5.15 -4.43
C LEU A 119 -2.99 4.88 -5.13
N PHE A 120 -3.82 5.91 -5.31
CA PHE A 120 -5.19 5.73 -5.80
C PHE A 120 -5.20 5.23 -7.25
N GLY A 121 -4.38 5.85 -8.10
CA GLY A 121 -4.21 5.43 -9.49
C GLY A 121 -3.67 4.00 -9.58
N LEU A 122 -2.68 3.66 -8.75
CA LEU A 122 -2.12 2.30 -8.71
C LEU A 122 -3.16 1.25 -8.33
N LEU A 123 -3.97 1.50 -7.30
CA LEU A 123 -5.03 0.59 -6.87
C LEU A 123 -6.09 0.40 -7.97
N GLN A 124 -6.51 1.48 -8.61
CA GLN A 124 -7.47 1.42 -9.71
C GLN A 124 -6.91 0.65 -10.91
N SER A 125 -5.66 0.93 -11.29
CA SER A 125 -4.98 0.21 -12.37
C SER A 125 -4.84 -1.28 -12.06
N ALA A 126 -4.49 -1.65 -10.82
CA ALA A 126 -4.41 -3.06 -10.42
C ALA A 126 -5.78 -3.76 -10.51
N ALA A 127 -6.86 -3.10 -10.10
CA ALA A 127 -8.22 -3.62 -10.25
C ALA A 127 -8.61 -3.81 -11.72
N MET A 128 -8.28 -2.86 -12.60
CA MET A 128 -8.53 -2.95 -14.04
C MET A 128 -7.68 -4.04 -14.72
N GLU A 129 -6.50 -4.34 -14.19
CA GLU A 129 -5.67 -5.48 -14.61
C GLU A 129 -6.20 -6.84 -14.12
N GLY A 130 -7.38 -6.86 -13.47
CA GLY A 130 -8.08 -8.07 -13.07
C GLY A 130 -7.66 -8.62 -11.71
N ARG A 131 -6.93 -7.84 -10.90
CA ARG A 131 -6.61 -8.24 -9.53
C ARG A 131 -7.89 -8.37 -8.71
N LYS A 132 -8.05 -9.52 -8.04
CA LYS A 132 -9.17 -9.80 -7.13
C LYS A 132 -8.75 -9.86 -5.66
N ASP A 133 -7.48 -10.18 -5.42
CA ASP A 133 -6.97 -10.32 -4.07
C ASP A 133 -6.80 -8.95 -3.40
N PRO A 134 -7.09 -8.83 -2.09
CA PRO A 134 -6.86 -7.59 -1.36
C PRO A 134 -5.38 -7.20 -1.36
N VAL A 135 -5.10 -5.91 -1.22
CA VAL A 135 -3.76 -5.36 -0.97
C VAL A 135 -3.73 -4.86 0.47
N LEU A 136 -2.72 -5.23 1.24
CA LEU A 136 -2.51 -4.72 2.59
C LEU A 136 -1.97 -3.29 2.51
N LEU A 137 -2.71 -2.33 3.06
CA LEU A 137 -2.24 -0.95 3.21
C LEU A 137 -1.78 -0.72 4.65
N VAL A 138 -0.56 -0.20 4.78
CA VAL A 138 0.06 0.16 6.06
C VAL A 138 0.55 1.60 5.95
N GLY A 139 0.26 2.40 6.95
CA GLY A 139 0.77 3.77 7.00
C GLY A 139 0.36 4.47 8.29
N PRO A 140 0.64 5.78 8.40
CA PRO A 140 0.33 6.56 9.59
C PRO A 140 -1.18 6.80 9.74
N GLU A 141 -1.55 7.42 10.86
CA GLU A 141 -2.89 7.95 11.09
C GLU A 141 -3.34 8.87 9.93
N GLY A 142 -4.62 8.79 9.56
CA GLY A 142 -5.19 9.50 8.41
C GLY A 142 -5.20 8.70 7.10
N LEU A 143 -4.40 7.63 6.96
CA LEU A 143 -4.39 6.84 5.71
C LEU A 143 -5.77 6.26 5.36
N ARG A 144 -6.46 5.69 6.35
CA ARG A 144 -7.81 5.15 6.15
C ARG A 144 -8.78 6.22 5.64
N GLU A 145 -8.82 7.36 6.33
CA GLU A 145 -9.73 8.46 5.99
C GLU A 145 -9.45 8.98 4.58
N MET A 146 -8.17 9.13 4.23
CA MET A 146 -7.73 9.51 2.88
C MET A 146 -8.24 8.53 1.81
N VAL A 147 -8.03 7.23 2.00
CA VAL A 147 -8.46 6.18 1.06
C VAL A 147 -9.98 6.12 0.97
N ASP A 148 -10.68 6.07 2.11
CA ASP A 148 -12.13 5.98 2.16
C ASP A 148 -12.80 7.23 1.56
N THR A 149 -12.18 8.40 1.67
CA THR A 149 -12.70 9.64 1.05
C THR A 149 -12.59 9.59 -0.47
N VAL A 150 -11.46 9.13 -1.00
CA VAL A 150 -11.24 9.06 -2.45
C VAL A 150 -12.14 8.01 -3.11
N PHE A 151 -12.31 6.84 -2.50
CA PHE A 151 -13.10 5.74 -3.07
C PHE A 151 -14.60 5.76 -2.70
N ARG A 152 -15.07 6.77 -1.96
CA ARG A 152 -16.52 6.94 -1.67
C ARG A 152 -17.30 7.51 -2.85
N LEU A 153 -16.63 8.23 -3.74
CA LEU A 153 -17.21 8.89 -4.92
C LEU A 153 -17.29 7.91 -6.09
#